data_AF-A0A8H5GLG3-F1
#
_entry.id   AF-A0A8H5GLG3-F1
#
_cell.length_a   1.000
_cell.length_b   1.000
_cell.length_c   1.000
_cell.angle_alpha   90.00
_cell.angle_beta   90.00
_cell.angle_gamma   90.00
#
_symmetry.space_group_name_H-M   'P 1'
#
loop_
_entity.id
_entity.type
_entity.pdbx_description
1 polymer ?
#
loop_
_entity_poly.entity_id
_entity_poly.type
_entity_poly.pdbx_seq_one_letter_code
_entity_poly.pdbx_strand_id
1 'polypeptide(L)'
;MVLYPDEAAKHYKTTVSSLIFAGTVVGMLTFGYLSDKMGRKFGMMTATAIVALFSLLSAASKGAHGSVGGTLAMLSACRFLLGIGVGAEYPCGSVSASEQTEQKGIAKNAQHRWFALATNTMIDFGFVVSSFVPLVLWWIFGDNHLRAVWRISVGLGFVPAMLVFLWRLNMEEPERFKKDSMKNAKIPYRLVLKRYGGSLAAIGFTWFVYDFIVYPFGIYSTTVVNNVTGGSERLSVVFGWNVVINLFYIPGTVGGAFIVDYLGPKWTMILGLVSQAIVGFIMSGAYVPLTEHIAGFAVVYGIFLSLGELGPGNCLGLLASKTSPTAVRGQFYGTVAAIGKIGAFVGTWAFPPMIDAFGGDKTTRGNTGPFWVGSGLAILSAAVTFLFIKPLSHDGMEEEDRLFREYLEQHGYDTSQMGLGSEVSTTESDEIEKVSEEKVPV
;
A
#
# COMPACT_ATOMS: atom_id res chain seq x y z
N MET A 1 -13.61 -14.82 17.67
CA MET A 1 -14.30 -14.63 18.96
C MET A 1 -15.52 -15.52 19.04
N VAL A 2 -16.45 -15.48 18.06
CA VAL A 2 -17.61 -16.41 18.01
C VAL A 2 -17.22 -17.89 18.07
N LEU A 3 -16.12 -18.28 17.42
CA LEU A 3 -15.66 -19.68 17.39
C LEU A 3 -14.75 -20.11 18.55
N TYR A 4 -14.11 -19.16 19.23
CA TYR A 4 -13.10 -19.40 20.27
C TYR A 4 -13.23 -18.30 21.34
N PRO A 5 -14.08 -18.51 22.36
CA PRO A 5 -14.43 -17.48 23.33
C PRO A 5 -13.45 -17.35 24.52
N ASP A 6 -12.49 -18.27 24.69
CA ASP A 6 -11.55 -18.27 25.82
C ASP A 6 -10.71 -16.98 25.90
N GLU A 7 -10.34 -16.56 27.12
CA GLU A 7 -9.51 -15.36 27.34
C GLU A 7 -8.18 -15.39 26.58
N ALA A 8 -7.59 -16.58 26.38
CA ALA A 8 -6.41 -16.77 25.54
C ALA A 8 -6.65 -16.28 24.09
N ALA A 9 -7.86 -16.48 23.53
CA ALA A 9 -8.21 -16.08 22.17
C ALA A 9 -8.29 -14.55 22.00
N LYS A 10 -8.50 -13.77 23.08
CA LYS A 10 -8.47 -12.30 23.03
C LYS A 10 -7.06 -11.77 22.78
N HIS A 11 -6.04 -12.33 23.45
CA HIS A 11 -4.64 -11.99 23.18
C HIS A 11 -4.23 -12.38 21.74
N TYR A 12 -4.70 -13.53 21.24
CA TYR A 12 -4.40 -13.96 19.88
C TYR A 12 -5.01 -13.05 18.78
N LYS A 13 -6.14 -12.35 19.02
CA LYS A 13 -6.73 -11.43 18.02
C LYS A 13 -5.73 -10.34 17.60
N THR A 14 -5.15 -9.67 18.60
CA THR A 14 -4.18 -8.60 18.38
C THR A 14 -2.87 -9.17 17.85
N THR A 15 -2.41 -10.31 18.38
CA THR A 15 -1.17 -10.96 17.95
C THR A 15 -1.22 -11.40 16.49
N VAL A 16 -2.27 -12.10 16.04
CA VAL A 16 -2.41 -12.57 14.65
C VAL A 16 -2.43 -11.39 13.67
N SER A 17 -3.15 -10.33 14.01
CA SER A 17 -3.26 -9.12 13.17
C SER A 17 -1.95 -8.32 13.17
N SER A 18 -1.22 -8.31 14.28
CA SER A 18 0.07 -7.62 14.40
C SER A 18 1.18 -8.33 13.63
N LEU A 19 1.18 -9.67 13.62
CA LEU A 19 2.22 -10.47 13.00
C LEU A 19 2.25 -10.33 11.47
N ILE A 20 1.11 -10.15 10.82
CA ILE A 20 1.09 -9.87 9.37
C ILE A 20 1.75 -8.52 9.06
N PHE A 21 1.54 -7.48 9.88
CA PHE A 21 2.25 -6.19 9.72
C PHE A 21 3.75 -6.33 9.95
N ALA A 22 4.16 -7.06 11.00
CA ALA A 22 5.57 -7.34 11.25
C ALA A 22 6.23 -8.07 10.06
N GLY A 23 5.56 -9.08 9.52
CA GLY A 23 5.99 -9.78 8.30
C GLY A 23 6.07 -8.83 7.10
N THR A 24 5.08 -7.95 6.94
CA THR A 24 5.04 -6.96 5.85
C THR A 24 6.24 -6.01 5.89
N VAL A 25 6.61 -5.50 7.06
CA VAL A 25 7.80 -4.65 7.25
C VAL A 25 9.07 -5.41 6.86
N VAL A 26 9.22 -6.67 7.32
CA VAL A 26 10.36 -7.52 6.94
C VAL A 26 10.40 -7.73 5.43
N GLY A 27 9.25 -8.02 4.80
CA GLY A 27 9.12 -8.16 3.35
C GLY A 27 9.57 -6.91 2.61
N MET A 28 9.07 -5.73 2.99
CA MET A 28 9.40 -4.45 2.34
C MET A 28 10.89 -4.15 2.38
N LEU A 29 11.55 -4.33 3.53
CA LEU A 29 12.96 -4.04 3.69
C LEU A 29 13.86 -5.05 2.97
N THR A 30 13.55 -6.35 3.09
CA THR A 30 14.34 -7.42 2.48
C THR A 30 14.19 -7.44 0.96
N PHE A 31 12.95 -7.38 0.45
CA PHE A 31 12.70 -7.37 -0.99
C PHE A 31 12.96 -6.03 -1.64
N GLY A 32 13.02 -4.92 -0.91
CA GLY A 32 13.60 -3.68 -1.44
C GLY A 32 15.04 -3.90 -1.92
N TYR A 33 15.86 -4.55 -1.09
CA TYR A 33 17.23 -4.91 -1.47
C TYR A 33 17.29 -6.00 -2.54
N LEU A 34 16.51 -7.09 -2.40
CA LEU A 34 16.52 -8.19 -3.38
C LEU A 34 16.01 -7.74 -4.75
N SER A 35 15.03 -6.83 -4.80
CA SER A 35 14.52 -6.26 -6.04
C SER A 35 15.62 -5.50 -6.80
N ASP A 36 16.41 -4.69 -6.09
CA ASP A 36 17.51 -3.93 -6.70
C ASP A 36 18.71 -4.82 -7.09
N LYS A 37 18.96 -5.92 -6.36
CA LYS A 37 20.12 -6.79 -6.58
C LYS A 37 19.88 -8.04 -7.42
N MET A 38 18.69 -8.58 -7.44
CA MET A 38 18.38 -9.82 -8.15
C MET A 38 17.52 -9.59 -9.39
N GLY A 39 16.68 -8.56 -9.37
CA GLY A 39 15.76 -8.21 -10.45
C GLY A 39 14.33 -7.98 -9.96
N ARG A 40 13.54 -7.21 -10.73
CA ARG A 40 12.12 -6.95 -10.42
C ARG A 40 11.30 -8.21 -10.58
N LYS A 41 11.55 -8.99 -11.64
CA LYS A 41 10.86 -10.27 -11.91
C LYS A 41 11.10 -11.26 -10.78
N PHE A 42 12.35 -11.45 -10.37
CA PHE A 42 12.69 -12.37 -9.28
C PHE A 42 11.92 -12.02 -8.00
N GLY A 43 11.96 -10.74 -7.59
CA GLY A 43 11.26 -10.27 -6.41
C GLY A 43 9.74 -10.52 -6.48
N MET A 44 9.11 -10.16 -7.59
CA MET A 44 7.67 -10.38 -7.83
C MET A 44 7.29 -11.87 -7.82
N MET A 45 8.07 -12.74 -8.46
CA MET A 45 7.82 -14.19 -8.51
C MET A 45 7.87 -14.83 -7.13
N THR A 46 8.92 -14.52 -6.36
CA THR A 46 9.08 -15.06 -5.00
C THR A 46 8.02 -14.50 -4.06
N ALA A 47 7.68 -13.21 -4.16
CA ALA A 47 6.59 -12.60 -3.39
C ALA A 47 5.25 -13.33 -3.60
N THR A 48 4.86 -13.54 -4.86
CA THR A 48 3.60 -14.23 -5.18
C THR A 48 3.62 -15.70 -4.74
N ALA A 49 4.75 -16.40 -4.86
CA ALA A 49 4.89 -17.77 -4.38
C ALA A 49 4.68 -17.87 -2.86
N ILE A 50 5.28 -16.93 -2.09
CA ILE A 50 5.10 -16.84 -0.64
C ILE A 50 3.63 -16.59 -0.31
N VAL A 51 2.99 -15.61 -0.95
CA VAL A 51 1.57 -15.30 -0.71
C VAL A 51 0.68 -16.50 -1.00
N ALA A 52 0.87 -17.18 -2.13
CA ALA A 52 0.07 -18.34 -2.49
C ALA A 52 0.25 -19.48 -1.48
N LEU A 53 1.49 -19.87 -1.20
CA LEU A 53 1.80 -20.97 -0.28
C LEU A 53 1.23 -20.71 1.12
N PHE A 54 1.50 -19.53 1.69
CA PHE A 54 1.07 -19.24 3.06
C PHE A 54 -0.40 -18.86 3.17
N SER A 55 -1.08 -18.51 2.08
CA SER A 55 -2.55 -18.40 2.06
C SER A 55 -3.19 -19.78 2.23
N LEU A 56 -2.70 -20.76 1.46
CA LEU A 56 -3.15 -22.16 1.56
C LEU A 56 -2.82 -22.76 2.93
N LEU A 57 -1.60 -22.57 3.44
CA LEU A 57 -1.20 -23.06 4.76
C LEU A 57 -1.97 -22.37 5.89
N SER A 58 -2.31 -21.09 5.76
CA SER A 58 -3.18 -20.40 6.71
C SER A 58 -4.57 -21.05 6.78
N ALA A 59 -5.15 -21.40 5.63
CA ALA A 59 -6.45 -22.09 5.56
C ALA A 59 -6.38 -23.52 6.11
N ALA A 60 -5.25 -24.20 5.93
CA ALA A 60 -4.99 -25.56 6.42
C ALA A 60 -4.53 -25.61 7.90
N SER A 61 -4.36 -24.47 8.56
CA SER A 61 -3.81 -24.40 9.92
C SER A 61 -4.57 -25.29 10.92
N LYS A 62 -3.85 -26.14 11.65
CA LYS A 62 -4.41 -27.07 12.64
C LYS A 62 -3.38 -27.34 13.73
N GLY A 63 -3.78 -27.19 14.99
CA GLY A 63 -2.93 -27.54 16.13
C GLY A 63 -2.79 -29.05 16.29
N ALA A 64 -1.63 -29.47 16.82
CA ALA A 64 -1.43 -30.85 17.25
C ALA A 64 -2.58 -31.28 18.19
N HIS A 65 -3.09 -32.50 17.99
CA HIS A 65 -4.24 -33.06 18.71
C HIS A 65 -5.53 -32.19 18.67
N GLY A 66 -5.66 -31.28 17.70
CA GLY A 66 -6.82 -30.40 17.59
C GLY A 66 -6.81 -29.21 18.56
N SER A 67 -5.67 -28.91 19.19
CA SER A 67 -5.53 -27.76 20.09
C SER A 67 -5.86 -26.44 19.39
N VAL A 68 -6.72 -25.65 20.03
CA VAL A 68 -7.07 -24.29 19.58
C VAL A 68 -5.83 -23.39 19.63
N GLY A 69 -5.06 -23.44 20.72
CA GLY A 69 -3.81 -22.69 20.86
C GLY A 69 -2.79 -23.04 19.78
N GLY A 70 -2.65 -24.34 19.47
CA GLY A 70 -1.78 -24.80 18.38
C GLY A 70 -2.25 -24.32 17.00
N THR A 71 -3.56 -24.29 16.77
CA THR A 71 -4.15 -23.76 15.52
C THR A 71 -3.86 -22.27 15.36
N LEU A 72 -4.06 -21.49 16.42
CA LEU A 72 -3.81 -20.05 16.43
C LEU A 72 -2.31 -19.73 16.30
N ALA A 73 -1.43 -20.53 16.90
CA ALA A 73 0.02 -20.38 16.76
C ALA A 73 0.49 -20.66 15.33
N MET A 74 0.04 -21.77 14.72
CA MET A 74 0.35 -22.06 13.31
C MET A 74 -0.20 -20.97 12.39
N LEU A 75 -1.45 -20.54 12.59
CA LEU A 75 -2.05 -19.45 11.84
C LEU A 75 -1.24 -18.16 11.98
N SER A 76 -0.79 -17.83 13.19
CA SER A 76 0.06 -16.66 13.47
C SER A 76 1.37 -16.70 12.70
N ALA A 77 2.06 -17.85 12.69
CA ALA A 77 3.29 -18.05 11.94
C ALA A 77 3.06 -17.94 10.42
N CYS A 78 2.00 -18.58 9.90
CA CYS A 78 1.64 -18.46 8.48
C CYS A 78 1.30 -17.00 8.11
N ARG A 79 0.67 -16.23 9.00
CA ARG A 79 0.34 -14.81 8.75
C ARG A 79 1.56 -13.92 8.72
N PHE A 80 2.55 -14.18 9.58
CA PHE A 80 3.84 -13.50 9.51
C PHE A 80 4.52 -13.78 8.15
N LEU A 81 4.62 -15.05 7.75
CA LEU A 81 5.28 -15.44 6.50
C LEU A 81 4.52 -14.94 5.25
N LEU A 82 3.19 -15.00 5.26
CA LEU A 82 2.35 -14.38 4.24
C LEU A 82 2.59 -12.88 4.17
N GLY A 83 2.72 -12.22 5.32
CA GLY A 83 3.06 -10.80 5.43
C GLY A 83 4.35 -10.46 4.69
N ILE A 84 5.39 -11.29 4.77
CA ILE A 84 6.63 -11.08 4.00
C ILE A 84 6.35 -11.01 2.49
N GLY A 85 5.51 -11.91 1.97
CA GLY A 85 5.12 -11.90 0.56
C GLY A 85 4.31 -10.65 0.18
N VAL A 86 3.36 -10.25 1.02
CA VAL A 86 2.59 -9.00 0.82
C VAL A 86 3.51 -7.78 0.84
N GLY A 87 4.44 -7.72 1.79
CA GLY A 87 5.42 -6.63 1.90
C GLY A 87 6.41 -6.59 0.76
N ALA A 88 6.75 -7.73 0.17
CA ALA A 88 7.63 -7.82 -0.99
C ALA A 88 6.99 -7.25 -2.27
N GLU A 89 5.67 -7.39 -2.42
CA GLU A 89 4.95 -6.91 -3.58
C GLU A 89 5.01 -5.37 -3.72
N TYR A 90 5.18 -4.65 -2.61
CA TYR A 90 5.33 -3.20 -2.59
C TYR A 90 6.57 -2.72 -3.37
N PRO A 91 7.82 -3.01 -2.94
CA PRO A 91 9.02 -2.56 -3.64
C PRO A 91 9.32 -3.33 -4.94
N CYS A 92 8.68 -4.48 -5.20
CA CYS A 92 8.86 -5.21 -6.45
C CYS A 92 7.82 -4.81 -7.50
N GLY A 93 6.53 -4.93 -7.16
CA GLY A 93 5.42 -4.68 -8.07
C GLY A 93 5.20 -3.19 -8.33
N SER A 94 5.18 -2.35 -7.28
CA SER A 94 4.94 -0.90 -7.47
C SER A 94 6.08 -0.24 -8.23
N VAL A 95 7.33 -0.61 -7.92
CA VAL A 95 8.49 -0.11 -8.65
C VAL A 95 8.46 -0.54 -10.12
N SER A 96 8.18 -1.82 -10.40
CA SER A 96 8.02 -2.32 -11.77
C SER A 96 6.90 -1.60 -12.52
N ALA A 97 5.75 -1.37 -11.87
CA ALA A 97 4.64 -0.61 -12.45
C ALA A 97 5.05 0.83 -12.77
N SER A 98 5.75 1.51 -11.85
CA SER A 98 6.25 2.86 -12.09
C SER A 98 7.19 2.93 -13.29
N GLU A 99 8.14 1.99 -13.39
CA GLU A 99 9.13 1.91 -14.47
C GLU A 99 8.46 1.72 -15.84
N GLN A 100 7.38 0.93 -15.91
CA GLN A 100 6.59 0.71 -17.11
C GLN A 100 5.71 1.91 -17.48
N THR A 101 5.25 2.71 -16.50
CA THR A 101 4.41 3.88 -16.79
C THR A 101 5.13 5.00 -17.55
N GLU A 102 6.46 5.00 -17.59
CA GLU A 102 7.26 5.98 -18.34
C GLU A 102 8.04 5.33 -19.48
N GLN A 103 7.55 4.22 -20.02
CA GLN A 103 8.08 3.62 -21.25
C GLN A 103 7.65 4.39 -22.50
N LYS A 104 8.43 4.25 -23.57
CA LYS A 104 8.11 4.81 -24.89
C LYS A 104 6.72 4.32 -25.33
N GLY A 105 5.86 5.25 -25.74
CA GLY A 105 4.49 4.95 -26.21
C GLY A 105 3.38 5.19 -25.17
N ILE A 106 3.71 5.40 -23.89
CA ILE A 106 2.73 5.82 -22.89
C ILE A 106 2.57 7.35 -22.94
N ALA A 107 1.32 7.81 -23.02
CA ALA A 107 1.02 9.24 -23.02
C ALA A 107 1.47 9.89 -21.70
N LYS A 108 2.19 11.02 -21.79
CA LYS A 108 2.76 11.74 -20.64
C LYS A 108 1.69 12.08 -19.58
N ASN A 109 0.53 12.53 -20.04
CA ASN A 109 -0.63 12.85 -19.23
C ASN A 109 -1.44 11.65 -18.75
N ALA A 110 -0.90 10.42 -18.84
CA ALA A 110 -1.53 9.21 -18.33
C ALA A 110 -0.59 8.40 -17.41
N GLN A 111 0.67 8.80 -17.30
CA GLN A 111 1.71 8.04 -16.59
C GLN A 111 1.38 7.88 -15.10
N HIS A 112 0.79 8.90 -14.47
CA HIS A 112 0.48 8.87 -13.05
C HIS A 112 -0.80 8.08 -12.78
N ARG A 113 -1.83 8.26 -13.62
CA ARG A 113 -3.06 7.46 -13.55
C ARG A 113 -2.80 5.98 -13.66
N TRP A 114 -2.00 5.53 -14.63
CA TRP A 114 -1.75 4.09 -14.80
C TRP A 114 -1.09 3.47 -13.58
N PHE A 115 -0.18 4.19 -12.94
CA PHE A 115 0.41 3.73 -11.67
C PHE A 115 -0.65 3.62 -10.57
N ALA A 116 -1.46 4.66 -10.37
CA ALA A 116 -2.49 4.69 -9.33
C ALA A 116 -3.54 3.57 -9.53
N LEU A 117 -4.01 3.39 -10.77
CA LEU A 117 -4.96 2.34 -11.14
C LEU A 117 -4.37 0.93 -10.96
N ALA A 118 -3.09 0.72 -11.29
CA ALA A 118 -2.45 -0.59 -11.17
C ALA A 118 -2.06 -0.94 -9.72
N THR A 119 -1.95 0.06 -8.84
CA THR A 119 -1.50 -0.13 -7.45
C THR A 119 -2.64 0.13 -6.47
N ASN A 120 -2.89 1.39 -6.09
CA ASN A 120 -3.84 1.75 -5.05
C ASN A 120 -5.26 1.25 -5.35
N THR A 121 -5.76 1.44 -6.57
CA THR A 121 -7.10 0.96 -6.96
C THR A 121 -7.22 -0.56 -6.83
N MET A 122 -6.17 -1.31 -7.15
CA MET A 122 -6.17 -2.78 -7.01
C MET A 122 -6.10 -3.23 -5.55
N ILE A 123 -5.44 -2.47 -4.67
CA ILE A 123 -5.45 -2.71 -3.22
C ILE A 123 -6.88 -2.54 -2.68
N ASP A 124 -7.53 -1.42 -3.02
CA ASP A 124 -8.89 -1.12 -2.55
C ASP A 124 -9.92 -2.10 -3.11
N PHE A 125 -9.78 -2.48 -4.39
CA PHE A 125 -10.59 -3.55 -4.97
C PHE A 125 -10.38 -4.86 -4.21
N GLY A 126 -9.14 -5.17 -3.83
CA GLY A 126 -8.82 -6.30 -2.95
C GLY A 126 -9.52 -6.21 -1.58
N PHE A 127 -9.62 -5.03 -0.98
CA PHE A 127 -10.36 -4.83 0.27
C PHE A 127 -11.87 -5.06 0.11
N VAL A 128 -12.47 -4.61 -0.99
CA VAL A 128 -13.88 -4.88 -1.31
C VAL A 128 -14.10 -6.39 -1.51
N VAL A 129 -13.28 -7.06 -2.31
CA VAL A 129 -13.42 -8.50 -2.54
C VAL A 129 -13.20 -9.29 -1.24
N SER A 130 -12.20 -8.93 -0.43
CA SER A 130 -11.89 -9.62 0.82
C SER A 130 -12.93 -9.42 1.92
N SER A 131 -13.71 -8.31 1.88
CA SER A 131 -14.87 -8.11 2.76
C SER A 131 -16.13 -8.80 2.25
N PHE A 132 -16.30 -8.89 0.93
CA PHE A 132 -17.48 -9.52 0.31
C PHE A 132 -17.43 -11.05 0.35
N VAL A 133 -16.26 -11.67 0.19
CA VAL A 133 -16.11 -13.13 0.20
C VAL A 133 -16.62 -13.77 1.51
N PRO A 134 -16.23 -13.30 2.73
CA PRO A 134 -16.78 -13.82 3.97
C PRO A 134 -18.30 -13.68 4.10
N LEU A 135 -18.88 -12.59 3.56
CA LEU A 135 -20.34 -12.38 3.55
C LEU A 135 -21.05 -13.45 2.72
N VAL A 136 -20.56 -13.70 1.50
CA VAL A 136 -21.12 -14.73 0.60
C VAL A 136 -20.96 -16.12 1.21
N LEU A 137 -19.79 -16.43 1.74
CA LEU A 137 -19.56 -17.71 2.41
C LEU A 137 -20.45 -17.88 3.64
N TRP A 138 -20.70 -16.81 4.40
CA TRP A 138 -21.65 -16.84 5.49
C TRP A 138 -23.09 -17.10 5.01
N TRP A 139 -23.53 -16.50 3.89
CA TRP A 139 -24.84 -16.82 3.29
C TRP A 139 -24.97 -18.29 2.85
N ILE A 140 -23.89 -18.89 2.37
CA ILE A 140 -23.88 -20.30 1.92
C ILE A 140 -23.88 -21.27 3.11
N PHE A 141 -23.01 -21.03 4.10
CA PHE A 141 -22.72 -22.00 5.16
C PHE A 141 -23.50 -21.76 6.47
N GLY A 142 -23.97 -20.53 6.69
CA GLY A 142 -24.69 -20.10 7.88
C GLY A 142 -23.84 -20.14 9.17
N ASP A 143 -24.49 -19.83 10.29
CA ASP A 143 -23.84 -19.73 11.62
C ASP A 143 -23.33 -21.08 12.16
N ASN A 144 -23.86 -22.20 11.65
CA ASN A 144 -23.48 -23.54 12.11
C ASN A 144 -22.12 -24.01 11.57
N HIS A 145 -21.59 -23.37 10.51
CA HIS A 145 -20.38 -23.81 9.82
C HIS A 145 -19.33 -22.70 9.67
N LEU A 146 -19.22 -21.81 10.66
CA LEU A 146 -18.26 -20.70 10.65
C LEU A 146 -16.80 -21.15 10.49
N ARG A 147 -16.45 -22.39 10.86
CA ARG A 147 -15.11 -22.96 10.59
C ARG A 147 -14.81 -23.05 9.09
N ALA A 148 -15.80 -23.41 8.27
CA ALA A 148 -15.65 -23.42 6.82
C ALA A 148 -15.52 -22.00 6.28
N VAL A 149 -16.36 -21.08 6.78
CA VAL A 149 -16.36 -19.66 6.37
C VAL A 149 -14.97 -19.04 6.49
N TRP A 150 -14.33 -19.09 7.66
CA TRP A 150 -13.02 -18.44 7.82
C TRP A 150 -11.90 -19.16 7.05
N ARG A 151 -11.89 -20.50 7.01
CA ARG A 151 -10.84 -21.27 6.30
C ARG A 151 -10.90 -21.00 4.80
N ILE A 152 -12.09 -21.05 4.22
CA ILE A 152 -12.29 -20.82 2.79
C ILE A 152 -12.03 -19.34 2.46
N SER A 153 -12.47 -18.40 3.29
CA SER A 153 -12.20 -16.95 3.09
C SER A 153 -10.69 -16.68 2.94
N VAL A 154 -9.89 -17.30 3.80
CA VAL A 154 -8.43 -17.18 3.77
C VAL A 154 -7.82 -17.97 2.61
N GLY A 155 -8.31 -19.19 2.37
CA GLY A 155 -7.78 -20.09 1.36
C GLY A 155 -8.02 -19.61 -0.06
N LEU A 156 -9.14 -18.91 -0.31
CA LEU A 156 -9.46 -18.34 -1.62
C LEU A 156 -8.44 -17.31 -2.10
N GLY A 157 -7.65 -16.70 -1.21
CA GLY A 157 -6.53 -15.83 -1.58
C GLY A 157 -5.46 -16.53 -2.43
N PHE A 158 -5.36 -17.87 -2.34
CA PHE A 158 -4.48 -18.68 -3.19
C PHE A 158 -4.82 -18.57 -4.68
N VAL A 159 -6.12 -18.48 -5.03
CA VAL A 159 -6.58 -18.53 -6.43
C VAL A 159 -6.05 -17.36 -7.25
N PRO A 160 -6.30 -16.08 -6.90
CA PRO A 160 -5.75 -14.97 -7.67
C PRO A 160 -4.21 -14.92 -7.61
N ALA A 161 -3.60 -15.28 -6.49
CA ALA A 161 -2.14 -15.33 -6.37
C ALA A 161 -1.54 -16.34 -7.37
N MET A 162 -2.13 -17.53 -7.51
CA MET A 162 -1.64 -18.55 -8.43
C MET A 162 -1.87 -18.19 -9.90
N LEU A 163 -3.03 -17.59 -10.23
CA LEU A 163 -3.28 -17.09 -11.58
C LEU A 163 -2.23 -16.04 -11.99
N VAL A 164 -1.93 -15.09 -11.11
CA VAL A 164 -0.89 -14.08 -11.34
C VAL A 164 0.50 -14.73 -11.40
N PHE A 165 0.79 -15.71 -10.55
CA PHE A 165 2.08 -16.42 -10.58
C PHE A 165 2.33 -17.07 -11.95
N LEU A 166 1.32 -17.77 -12.49
CA LEU A 166 1.42 -18.41 -13.81
C LEU A 166 1.61 -17.38 -14.92
N TRP A 167 0.92 -16.25 -14.84
CA TRP A 167 1.09 -15.16 -15.81
C TRP A 167 2.48 -14.52 -15.74
N ARG A 168 3.03 -14.35 -14.53
CA ARG A 168 4.37 -13.77 -14.29
C ARG A 168 5.52 -14.65 -14.77
N LEU A 169 5.30 -15.94 -15.03
CA LEU A 169 6.33 -16.82 -15.62
C LEU A 169 6.87 -16.24 -16.94
N ASN A 170 5.99 -15.62 -17.73
CA ASN A 170 6.30 -15.05 -19.04
C ASN A 170 6.66 -13.56 -19.01
N MET A 171 6.79 -12.95 -17.83
CA MET A 171 7.12 -11.53 -17.70
C MET A 171 8.62 -11.30 -17.93
N GLU A 172 9.00 -10.15 -18.48
CA GLU A 172 10.39 -9.74 -18.63
C GLU A 172 10.81 -8.71 -17.58
N GLU A 173 12.11 -8.49 -17.42
CA GLU A 173 12.63 -7.41 -16.58
C GLU A 173 12.37 -6.04 -17.26
N PRO A 174 11.95 -5.00 -16.51
CA PRO A 174 11.73 -3.67 -17.07
C PRO A 174 12.98 -3.09 -17.76
N GLU A 175 12.80 -2.40 -18.88
CA GLU A 175 13.90 -1.81 -19.67
C GLU A 175 14.78 -0.86 -18.84
N ARG A 176 14.16 -0.03 -17.98
CA ARG A 176 14.88 0.88 -17.08
C ARG A 176 15.79 0.12 -16.11
N PHE A 177 15.31 -0.98 -15.55
CA PHE A 177 16.15 -1.84 -14.72
C PHE A 177 17.33 -2.40 -15.51
N LYS A 178 17.15 -2.81 -16.77
CA LYS A 178 18.26 -3.27 -17.61
C LYS A 178 19.32 -2.17 -17.84
N LYS A 179 18.89 -0.92 -18.03
CA LYS A 179 19.75 0.25 -18.33
C LYS A 179 20.51 0.79 -17.12
N ASP A 180 19.84 0.97 -15.99
CA ASP A 180 20.36 1.76 -14.85
C ASP A 180 20.52 0.97 -13.54
N SER A 181 20.41 -0.35 -13.58
CA SER A 181 20.57 -1.19 -12.38
C SER A 181 22.01 -1.19 -11.84
N MET A 182 22.14 -1.15 -10.52
CA MET A 182 23.39 -1.43 -9.80
C MET A 182 23.45 -2.89 -9.31
N LYS A 183 22.86 -3.85 -10.04
CA LYS A 183 22.91 -5.28 -9.71
C LYS A 183 24.35 -5.76 -9.52
N ASN A 184 25.21 -5.51 -10.51
CA ASN A 184 26.61 -5.95 -10.53
C ASN A 184 27.58 -4.95 -9.86
N ALA A 185 27.11 -3.75 -9.52
CA ALA A 185 27.94 -2.68 -8.94
C ALA A 185 27.73 -2.52 -7.42
N LYS A 186 28.69 -1.92 -6.71
CA LYS A 186 28.55 -1.64 -5.27
C LYS A 186 27.78 -0.34 -5.05
N ILE A 187 26.63 -0.39 -4.39
CA ILE A 187 25.79 0.80 -4.12
C ILE A 187 26.51 1.74 -3.12
N PRO A 188 26.76 3.01 -3.49
CA PRO A 188 27.41 3.98 -2.60
C PRO A 188 26.40 4.62 -1.63
N TYR A 189 25.99 3.87 -0.59
CA TYR A 189 24.93 4.28 0.36
C TYR A 189 25.13 5.69 0.97
N ARG A 190 26.37 6.12 1.24
CA ARG A 190 26.64 7.45 1.79
C ARG A 190 26.23 8.58 0.82
N LEU A 191 26.51 8.39 -0.47
CA LEU A 191 26.15 9.38 -1.51
C LEU A 191 24.65 9.39 -1.74
N VAL A 192 24.03 8.20 -1.76
CA VAL A 192 22.57 8.03 -1.88
C VAL A 192 21.84 8.71 -0.72
N LEU A 193 22.26 8.45 0.53
CA LEU A 193 21.62 9.04 1.71
C LEU A 193 21.81 10.56 1.76
N LYS A 194 22.97 11.07 1.33
CA LYS A 194 23.22 12.52 1.27
C LYS A 194 22.29 13.23 0.27
N ARG A 195 21.98 12.59 -0.85
CA ARG A 195 21.12 13.17 -1.91
C ARG A 195 19.63 12.97 -1.63
N TYR A 196 19.22 11.79 -1.20
CA TYR A 196 17.80 11.41 -1.08
C TYR A 196 17.29 11.31 0.35
N GLY A 197 18.14 11.45 1.37
CA GLY A 197 17.75 11.29 2.77
C GLY A 197 16.66 12.26 3.22
N GLY A 198 16.67 13.50 2.71
CA GLY A 198 15.61 14.48 2.97
C GLY A 198 14.26 14.04 2.39
N SER A 199 14.24 13.61 1.12
CA SER A 199 13.04 13.09 0.48
C SER A 199 12.53 11.80 1.13
N LEU A 200 13.44 10.90 1.52
CA LEU A 200 13.13 9.66 2.24
C LEU A 200 12.43 9.96 3.56
N ALA A 201 12.98 10.91 4.34
CA ALA A 201 12.41 11.32 5.61
C ALA A 201 11.03 11.98 5.44
N ALA A 202 10.88 12.88 4.46
CA ALA A 202 9.62 13.56 4.20
C ALA A 202 8.52 12.59 3.74
N ILE A 203 8.79 11.78 2.70
CA ILE A 203 7.82 10.80 2.19
C ILE A 203 7.52 9.75 3.26
N GLY A 204 8.55 9.21 3.92
CA GLY A 204 8.38 8.25 5.02
C GLY A 204 7.53 8.80 6.16
N PHE A 205 7.76 10.04 6.59
CA PHE A 205 6.94 10.68 7.62
C PHE A 205 5.48 10.85 7.19
N THR A 206 5.24 11.34 5.97
CA THR A 206 3.86 11.51 5.48
C THR A 206 3.14 10.17 5.31
N TRP A 207 3.85 9.11 4.92
CA TRP A 207 3.30 7.75 4.84
C TRP A 207 3.01 7.19 6.24
N PHE A 208 3.91 7.39 7.20
CA PHE A 208 3.67 7.04 8.61
C PHE A 208 2.39 7.70 9.13
N VAL A 209 2.24 9.00 8.92
CA VAL A 209 1.07 9.76 9.38
C VAL A 209 -0.21 9.24 8.71
N TYR A 210 -0.17 8.99 7.40
CA TYR A 210 -1.33 8.45 6.68
C TYR A 210 -1.75 7.08 7.23
N ASP A 211 -0.82 6.14 7.33
CA ASP A 211 -1.10 4.78 7.81
C ASP A 211 -1.51 4.78 9.30
N PHE A 212 -0.94 5.67 10.13
CA PHE A 212 -1.34 5.88 11.53
C PHE A 212 -2.82 6.26 11.67
N ILE A 213 -3.36 6.97 10.69
CA ILE A 213 -4.75 7.43 10.64
C ILE A 213 -5.65 6.36 10.03
N VAL A 214 -5.37 5.95 8.80
CA VAL A 214 -6.30 5.17 7.97
C VAL A 214 -6.56 3.77 8.50
N TYR A 215 -5.53 3.06 8.96
CA TYR A 215 -5.69 1.69 9.43
C TYR A 215 -6.61 1.61 10.65
N PRO A 216 -6.41 2.41 11.71
CA PRO A 216 -7.34 2.45 12.82
C PRO A 216 -8.75 2.86 12.40
N PHE A 217 -8.92 3.91 11.57
CA PHE A 217 -10.26 4.30 11.11
C PHE A 217 -10.97 3.15 10.38
N GLY A 218 -10.26 2.36 9.57
CA GLY A 218 -10.81 1.13 8.98
C GLY A 218 -11.28 0.10 10.03
N ILE A 219 -10.61 0.00 11.18
CA ILE A 219 -10.95 -0.91 12.29
C ILE A 219 -12.13 -0.36 13.14
N TYR A 220 -12.20 0.97 13.31
CA TYR A 220 -13.29 1.68 13.99
C TYR A 220 -14.56 1.83 13.13
N SER A 221 -14.60 1.21 11.94
CA SER A 221 -15.85 0.91 11.24
C SER A 221 -16.87 0.23 12.16
N THR A 222 -16.39 -0.47 13.20
CA THR A 222 -17.22 -1.05 14.25
C THR A 222 -18.03 -0.04 15.04
N THR A 223 -17.57 1.20 15.26
CA THR A 223 -18.40 2.27 15.85
C THR A 223 -19.53 2.68 14.90
N VAL A 224 -19.23 2.81 13.61
CA VAL A 224 -20.25 3.04 12.57
C VAL A 224 -21.25 1.88 12.59
N VAL A 225 -20.78 0.64 12.48
CA VAL A 225 -21.62 -0.57 12.47
C VAL A 225 -22.43 -0.69 13.76
N ASN A 226 -21.86 -0.46 14.94
CA ASN A 226 -22.58 -0.58 16.20
C ASN A 226 -23.65 0.50 16.35
N ASN A 227 -23.35 1.75 15.95
CA ASN A 227 -24.32 2.84 16.00
C ASN A 227 -25.43 2.67 14.96
N VAL A 228 -25.09 2.15 13.76
CA VAL A 228 -26.05 1.91 12.67
C VAL A 228 -26.98 0.75 12.99
N THR A 229 -26.45 -0.30 13.62
CA THR A 229 -27.18 -1.55 13.83
C THR A 229 -27.88 -1.62 15.18
N GLY A 230 -27.80 -0.57 16.00
CA GLY A 230 -28.29 -0.58 17.37
C GLY A 230 -27.59 -1.62 18.26
N GLY A 231 -26.33 -1.93 17.95
CA GLY A 231 -25.57 -3.00 18.61
C GLY A 231 -25.91 -4.41 18.13
N SER A 232 -26.41 -4.58 16.90
CA SER A 232 -26.71 -5.91 16.37
C SER A 232 -25.43 -6.71 16.18
N GLU A 233 -25.29 -7.81 16.94
CA GLU A 233 -24.18 -8.75 16.80
C GLU A 233 -24.35 -9.70 15.59
N ARG A 234 -25.39 -9.51 14.76
CA ARG A 234 -25.66 -10.34 13.59
C ARG A 234 -24.54 -10.20 12.57
N LEU A 235 -23.84 -11.30 12.31
CA LEU A 235 -22.70 -11.38 11.36
C LEU A 235 -23.05 -10.85 9.96
N SER A 236 -24.26 -11.09 9.45
CA SER A 236 -24.73 -10.55 8.16
C SER A 236 -24.61 -9.04 8.09
N VAL A 237 -24.99 -8.38 9.19
CA VAL A 237 -25.07 -6.93 9.24
C VAL A 237 -23.67 -6.34 9.38
N VAL A 238 -22.82 -6.95 10.22
CA VAL A 238 -21.41 -6.56 10.36
C VAL A 238 -20.65 -6.72 9.05
N PHE A 239 -20.78 -7.86 8.38
CA PHE A 239 -20.13 -8.10 7.09
C PHE A 239 -20.71 -7.20 5.98
N GLY A 240 -22.02 -7.00 5.94
CA GLY A 240 -22.66 -6.10 4.97
C GLY A 240 -22.15 -4.67 5.06
N TRP A 241 -22.10 -4.10 6.26
CA TRP A 241 -21.55 -2.75 6.47
C TRP A 241 -20.06 -2.66 6.18
N ASN A 242 -19.29 -3.72 6.48
CA ASN A 242 -17.88 -3.75 6.12
C ASN A 242 -17.69 -3.67 4.60
N VAL A 243 -18.52 -4.35 3.79
CA VAL A 243 -18.50 -4.22 2.32
C VAL A 243 -18.82 -2.79 1.89
N VAL A 244 -19.88 -2.19 2.44
CA VAL A 244 -20.29 -0.81 2.11
C VAL A 244 -19.17 0.19 2.41
N ILE A 245 -18.51 0.07 3.56
CA ILE A 245 -17.42 0.96 3.95
C ILE A 245 -16.22 0.82 3.00
N ASN A 246 -15.83 -0.41 2.64
CA ASN A 246 -14.74 -0.61 1.68
C ASN A 246 -15.09 -0.13 0.26
N LEU A 247 -16.37 -0.16 -0.13
CA LEU A 247 -16.80 0.38 -1.43
C LEU A 247 -16.57 1.88 -1.56
N PHE A 248 -16.54 2.64 -0.44
CA PHE A 248 -16.22 4.07 -0.47
C PHE A 248 -14.77 4.36 -0.83
N TYR A 249 -13.84 3.41 -0.73
CA TYR A 249 -12.47 3.61 -1.22
C TYR A 249 -12.43 3.77 -2.75
N ILE A 250 -13.29 3.04 -3.49
CA ILE A 250 -13.25 2.95 -4.95
C ILE A 250 -13.47 4.29 -5.67
N PRO A 251 -14.48 5.12 -5.34
CA PRO A 251 -14.63 6.43 -5.97
C PRO A 251 -13.43 7.36 -5.73
N GLY A 252 -12.84 7.28 -4.54
CA GLY A 252 -11.68 8.06 -4.15
C GLY A 252 -10.45 7.72 -4.97
N THR A 253 -10.07 6.44 -4.95
CA THR A 253 -8.89 5.92 -5.66
C THR A 253 -9.01 6.10 -7.17
N VAL A 254 -10.16 5.76 -7.77
CA VAL A 254 -10.39 5.92 -9.22
C VAL A 254 -10.44 7.40 -9.60
N GLY A 255 -11.22 8.22 -8.90
CA GLY A 255 -11.30 9.66 -9.19
C GLY A 255 -9.97 10.37 -9.03
N GLY A 256 -9.23 10.06 -7.96
CA GLY A 256 -7.89 10.58 -7.70
C GLY A 256 -6.87 10.15 -8.76
N ALA A 257 -6.99 8.94 -9.31
CA ALA A 257 -6.12 8.49 -10.39
C ALA A 257 -6.29 9.34 -11.66
N PHE A 258 -7.47 9.87 -11.95
CA PHE A 258 -7.62 10.82 -13.07
C PHE A 258 -7.17 12.24 -12.69
N ILE A 259 -7.40 12.68 -11.45
CA ILE A 259 -7.01 14.02 -10.98
C ILE A 259 -5.47 14.16 -10.94
N VAL A 260 -4.74 13.11 -10.60
CA VAL A 260 -3.28 13.15 -10.44
C VAL A 260 -2.54 13.45 -11.75
N ASP A 261 -3.11 13.12 -12.91
CA ASP A 261 -2.52 13.48 -14.20
C ASP A 261 -2.60 15.00 -14.48
N TYR A 262 -3.60 15.69 -13.92
CA TYR A 262 -3.80 17.13 -14.13
C TYR A 262 -3.08 17.99 -13.10
N LEU A 263 -3.19 17.65 -11.82
CA LEU A 263 -2.60 18.42 -10.73
C LEU A 263 -1.18 17.98 -10.39
N GLY A 264 -0.80 16.78 -10.81
CA GLY A 264 0.42 16.13 -10.37
C GLY A 264 0.31 15.55 -8.95
N PRO A 265 1.27 14.69 -8.55
CA PRO A 265 1.19 13.91 -7.32
C PRO A 265 1.24 14.75 -6.04
N LYS A 266 2.12 15.74 -6.00
CA LYS A 266 2.28 16.62 -4.82
C LYS A 266 0.98 17.35 -4.49
N TRP A 267 0.36 17.97 -5.49
CA TRP A 267 -0.82 18.81 -5.28
C TRP A 267 -2.07 17.97 -5.07
N THR A 268 -2.19 16.81 -5.72
CA THR A 268 -3.27 15.86 -5.47
C THR A 268 -3.22 15.31 -4.04
N MET A 269 -2.02 15.02 -3.53
CA MET A 269 -1.81 14.63 -2.14
C MET A 269 -2.29 15.72 -1.16
N ILE A 270 -1.89 16.98 -1.39
CA ILE A 270 -2.31 18.12 -0.54
C ILE A 270 -3.83 18.31 -0.62
N LEU A 271 -4.41 18.27 -1.83
CA LEU A 271 -5.85 18.41 -2.04
C LEU A 271 -6.64 17.36 -1.25
N GLY A 272 -6.25 16.09 -1.35
CA GLY A 272 -6.90 15.00 -0.61
C GLY A 272 -6.74 15.15 0.90
N LEU A 273 -5.53 15.44 1.40
CA LEU A 273 -5.27 15.63 2.83
C LEU A 273 -6.06 16.80 3.43
N VAL A 274 -6.07 17.96 2.77
CA VAL A 274 -6.80 19.14 3.24
C VAL A 274 -8.31 18.91 3.19
N SER A 275 -8.81 18.34 2.09
CA SER A 275 -10.25 18.04 1.96
C SER A 275 -10.70 17.00 2.99
N GLN A 276 -9.90 15.95 3.20
CA GLN A 276 -10.14 14.94 4.22
C GLN A 276 -10.14 15.54 5.63
N ALA A 277 -9.19 16.44 5.94
CA ALA A 277 -9.15 17.13 7.22
C ALA A 277 -10.37 18.03 7.45
N ILE A 278 -10.82 18.77 6.43
CA ILE A 278 -12.03 19.60 6.51
C ILE A 278 -13.25 18.73 6.83
N VAL A 279 -13.44 17.63 6.10
CA VAL A 279 -14.56 16.71 6.35
C VAL A 279 -14.43 16.08 7.73
N GLY A 280 -13.23 15.68 8.15
CA GLY A 280 -13.00 15.09 9.47
C GLY A 280 -13.29 16.06 10.62
N PHE A 281 -12.92 17.34 10.50
CA PHE A 281 -13.30 18.37 11.47
C PHE A 281 -14.81 18.62 11.51
N ILE A 282 -15.48 18.62 10.35
CA ILE A 282 -16.95 18.71 10.27
C ILE A 282 -17.59 17.50 10.96
N MET A 283 -17.09 16.29 10.70
CA MET A 283 -17.58 15.06 11.34
C MET A 283 -17.45 15.12 12.86
N SER A 284 -16.32 15.62 13.37
CA SER A 284 -16.12 15.79 14.80
C SER A 284 -17.04 16.85 15.41
N GLY A 285 -17.17 18.01 14.76
CA GLY A 285 -17.98 19.12 15.27
C GLY A 285 -19.49 18.85 15.21
N ALA A 286 -19.94 18.18 14.15
CA ALA A 286 -21.34 17.82 13.92
C ALA A 286 -21.64 16.35 14.31
N TYR A 287 -20.84 15.75 15.18
CA TYR A 287 -20.98 14.32 15.49
C TYR A 287 -22.36 13.93 16.02
N VAL A 288 -22.90 14.68 16.99
CA VAL A 288 -24.22 14.39 17.59
C VAL A 288 -25.33 14.34 16.54
N PRO A 289 -25.57 15.40 15.74
CA PRO A 289 -26.63 15.37 14.71
C PRO A 289 -26.34 14.35 13.60
N LEU A 290 -25.06 14.06 13.30
CA LEU A 290 -24.72 13.00 12.35
C LEU A 290 -25.08 11.62 12.90
N THR A 291 -24.82 11.35 14.17
CA THR A 291 -25.13 10.04 14.78
C THR A 291 -26.63 9.79 14.95
N GLU A 292 -27.45 10.84 15.05
CA GLU A 292 -28.91 10.72 14.99
C GLU A 292 -29.39 10.30 13.58
N HIS A 293 -28.63 10.67 12.54
CA HIS A 293 -28.88 10.31 11.15
C HIS A 293 -27.81 9.36 10.62
N ILE A 294 -27.88 8.12 11.09
CA ILE A 294 -27.01 7.00 10.76
C ILE A 294 -26.59 6.92 9.28
N ALA A 295 -27.55 7.03 8.34
CA ALA A 295 -27.25 6.98 6.91
C ALA A 295 -26.41 8.19 6.44
N GLY A 296 -26.70 9.38 6.98
CA GLY A 296 -25.92 10.59 6.72
C GLY A 296 -24.50 10.48 7.26
N PHE A 297 -24.33 9.96 8.48
CA PHE A 297 -23.01 9.68 9.04
C PHE A 297 -22.21 8.70 8.18
N ALA A 298 -22.83 7.60 7.72
CA ALA A 298 -22.17 6.62 6.87
C ALA A 298 -21.70 7.22 5.54
N VAL A 299 -22.50 8.08 4.91
CA VAL A 299 -22.13 8.76 3.66
C VAL A 299 -20.99 9.76 3.89
N VAL A 300 -21.06 10.58 4.93
CA VAL A 300 -19.99 11.56 5.23
C VAL A 300 -18.70 10.85 5.62
N TYR A 301 -18.79 9.76 6.39
CA TYR A 301 -17.63 8.91 6.70
C TYR A 301 -17.06 8.25 5.45
N GLY A 302 -17.92 7.77 4.56
CA GLY A 302 -17.52 7.26 3.26
C GLY A 302 -16.75 8.28 2.43
N ILE A 303 -17.26 9.51 2.35
CA ILE A 303 -16.55 10.63 1.69
C ILE A 303 -15.21 10.92 2.34
N PHE A 304 -15.13 10.93 3.68
CA PHE A 304 -13.88 11.08 4.41
C PHE A 304 -12.85 10.01 4.01
N LEU A 305 -13.28 8.75 3.90
CA LEU A 305 -12.43 7.65 3.45
C LEU A 305 -12.03 7.79 1.97
N SER A 306 -12.97 8.13 1.09
CA SER A 306 -12.69 8.38 -0.34
C SER A 306 -11.65 9.47 -0.54
N LEU A 307 -11.69 10.55 0.24
CA LEU A 307 -10.73 11.65 0.14
C LEU A 307 -9.32 11.24 0.57
N GLY A 308 -9.20 10.31 1.52
CA GLY A 308 -7.94 9.67 1.87
C GLY A 308 -7.33 8.90 0.70
N GLU A 309 -8.14 8.12 -0.01
CA GLU A 309 -7.65 7.37 -1.18
C GLU A 309 -7.39 8.26 -2.40
N LEU A 310 -8.17 9.33 -2.58
CA LEU A 310 -7.98 10.29 -3.66
C LEU A 310 -6.59 10.93 -3.63
N GLY A 311 -6.16 11.40 -2.45
CA GLY A 311 -4.88 12.07 -2.27
C GLY A 311 -3.78 11.12 -1.84
N PRO A 312 -3.55 10.97 -0.53
CA PRO A 312 -2.40 10.21 -0.01
C PRO A 312 -2.38 8.74 -0.46
N GLY A 313 -3.52 8.04 -0.56
CA GLY A 313 -3.56 6.65 -1.05
C GLY A 313 -2.92 6.50 -2.43
N ASN A 314 -3.39 7.29 -3.41
CA ASN A 314 -2.82 7.29 -4.76
C ASN A 314 -1.39 7.88 -4.85
N CYS A 315 -1.08 8.89 -4.04
CA CYS A 315 0.12 9.70 -4.25
C CYS A 315 1.36 9.19 -3.49
N LEU A 316 1.21 8.54 -2.34
CA LEU A 316 2.35 8.13 -1.51
C LEU A 316 3.26 7.13 -2.22
N GLY A 317 2.69 6.04 -2.74
CA GLY A 317 3.43 5.05 -3.52
C GLY A 317 4.01 5.66 -4.81
N LEU A 318 3.27 6.56 -5.44
CA LEU A 318 3.72 7.21 -6.67
C LEU A 318 4.92 8.13 -6.41
N LEU A 319 4.87 8.94 -5.36
CA LEU A 319 5.98 9.78 -4.91
C LEU A 319 7.18 8.92 -4.50
N ALA A 320 6.96 7.85 -3.74
CA ALA A 320 8.01 6.94 -3.30
C ALA A 320 8.72 6.25 -4.47
N SER A 321 7.99 5.84 -5.50
CA SER A 321 8.56 5.11 -6.64
C SER A 321 9.29 6.03 -7.62
N LYS A 322 8.78 7.23 -7.87
CA LYS A 322 9.34 8.13 -8.90
C LYS A 322 10.38 9.13 -8.39
N THR A 323 10.55 9.29 -7.07
CA THR A 323 11.53 10.25 -6.50
C THR A 323 12.97 9.73 -6.52
N SER A 324 13.17 8.42 -6.46
CA SER A 324 14.49 7.81 -6.37
C SER A 324 14.95 7.22 -7.71
N PRO A 325 16.28 7.14 -7.93
CA PRO A 325 16.84 6.60 -9.16
C PRO A 325 16.69 5.07 -9.18
N THR A 326 16.60 4.51 -10.37
CA THR A 326 16.34 3.09 -10.66
C THR A 326 17.23 2.16 -9.85
N ALA A 327 18.49 2.54 -9.69
CA ALA A 327 19.50 1.73 -9.02
C ALA A 327 19.25 1.42 -7.54
N VAL A 328 18.47 2.25 -6.84
CA VAL A 328 18.12 2.08 -5.41
C VAL A 328 16.62 2.24 -5.15
N ARG A 329 15.80 2.25 -6.22
CA ARG A 329 14.37 2.55 -6.13
C ARG A 329 13.63 1.52 -5.30
N GLY A 330 13.99 0.24 -5.41
CA GLY A 330 13.43 -0.83 -4.58
C GLY A 330 13.69 -0.60 -3.10
N GLN A 331 14.94 -0.29 -2.72
CA GLN A 331 15.32 -0.01 -1.35
C GLN A 331 14.67 1.28 -0.81
N PHE A 332 14.63 2.35 -1.61
CA PHE A 332 14.00 3.61 -1.22
C PHE A 332 12.51 3.39 -0.94
N TYR A 333 11.78 2.82 -1.91
CA TYR A 333 10.36 2.52 -1.80
C TYR A 333 10.08 1.59 -0.61
N GLY A 334 10.83 0.49 -0.50
CA GLY A 334 10.69 -0.47 0.58
C GLY A 334 10.88 0.15 1.97
N THR A 335 11.84 1.07 2.11
CA THR A 335 12.11 1.76 3.37
C THR A 335 10.96 2.70 3.75
N VAL A 336 10.49 3.55 2.83
CA VAL A 336 9.39 4.48 3.14
C VAL A 336 8.06 3.75 3.36
N ALA A 337 7.80 2.68 2.61
CA ALA A 337 6.62 1.83 2.80
C ALA A 337 6.65 1.11 4.16
N ALA A 338 7.83 0.63 4.58
CA ALA A 338 8.02 0.02 5.89
C ALA A 338 7.75 1.02 7.02
N ILE A 339 8.22 2.28 6.89
CA ILE A 339 7.91 3.37 7.82
C ILE A 339 6.39 3.61 7.88
N GLY A 340 5.70 3.60 6.73
CA GLY A 340 4.24 3.63 6.64
C GLY A 340 3.57 2.52 7.48
N LYS A 341 3.98 1.26 7.29
CA LYS A 341 3.39 0.12 8.03
C LYS A 341 3.71 0.14 9.51
N ILE A 342 4.83 0.74 9.93
CA ILE A 342 5.08 1.03 11.35
C ILE A 342 4.05 2.05 11.86
N GLY A 343 3.71 3.08 11.07
CA GLY A 343 2.61 4.00 11.36
C GLY A 343 1.28 3.29 11.58
N ALA A 344 0.89 2.37 10.69
CA ALA A 344 -0.31 1.55 10.83
C ALA A 344 -0.35 0.78 12.15
N PHE A 345 0.78 0.15 12.50
CA PHE A 345 0.92 -0.58 13.75
C PHE A 345 0.78 0.35 14.95
N VAL A 346 1.54 1.44 14.99
CA VAL A 346 1.51 2.41 16.10
C VAL A 346 0.11 3.02 16.25
N GLY A 347 -0.55 3.42 15.16
CA GLY A 347 -1.91 3.94 15.18
C GLY A 347 -2.92 2.95 15.77
N THR A 348 -2.83 1.68 15.37
CA THR A 348 -3.77 0.64 15.83
C THR A 348 -3.69 0.44 17.35
N TRP A 349 -2.51 0.62 17.94
CA TRP A 349 -2.30 0.54 19.39
C TRP A 349 -2.55 1.87 20.12
N ALA A 350 -2.36 3.00 19.45
CA ALA A 350 -2.54 4.34 20.04
C ALA A 350 -4.00 4.78 20.11
N PHE A 351 -4.87 4.28 19.23
CA PHE A 351 -6.27 4.72 19.17
C PHE A 351 -7.12 4.36 20.40
N PRO A 352 -7.10 3.14 20.97
CA PRO A 352 -7.90 2.85 22.15
C PRO A 352 -7.55 3.75 23.36
N PRO A 353 -6.26 3.91 23.73
CA PRO A 353 -5.87 4.87 24.77
C PRO A 353 -6.24 6.32 24.44
N MET A 354 -6.24 6.69 23.15
CA MET A 354 -6.68 8.02 22.71
C MET A 354 -8.17 8.24 22.99
N ILE A 355 -9.02 7.27 22.69
CA ILE A 355 -10.47 7.34 22.98
C ILE A 355 -10.69 7.45 24.50
N ASP A 356 -9.96 6.67 25.29
CA ASP A 356 -10.04 6.71 26.76
C ASP A 356 -9.62 8.08 27.31
N ALA A 357 -8.54 8.67 26.79
CA ALA A 357 -8.09 10.01 27.16
C ALA A 357 -9.11 11.10 26.81
N PHE A 358 -9.91 10.90 25.76
CA PHE A 358 -11.00 11.80 25.38
C PHE A 358 -12.31 11.54 26.13
N GLY A 359 -12.32 10.67 27.15
CA GLY A 359 -13.46 10.42 28.03
C GLY A 359 -14.11 9.04 27.87
N GLY A 360 -13.56 8.16 27.03
CA GLY A 360 -14.01 6.79 26.82
C GLY A 360 -15.03 6.62 25.69
N ASP A 361 -15.14 5.39 25.20
CA ASP A 361 -15.94 4.96 24.04
C ASP A 361 -17.46 5.23 24.16
N LYS A 362 -17.97 5.35 25.38
CA LYS A 362 -19.38 5.70 25.66
C LYS A 362 -19.66 7.20 25.57
N THR A 363 -18.64 8.04 25.44
CA THR A 363 -18.80 9.49 25.39
C THR A 363 -18.69 10.03 23.97
N THR A 364 -19.43 11.09 23.69
CA THR A 364 -19.33 11.84 22.43
C THR A 364 -17.90 12.33 22.19
N ARG A 365 -17.20 12.77 23.25
CA ARG A 365 -15.81 13.25 23.15
C ARG A 365 -14.85 12.12 22.79
N GLY A 366 -14.98 10.94 23.41
CA GLY A 366 -14.20 9.76 23.06
C GLY A 366 -14.34 9.37 21.59
N ASN A 367 -15.57 9.38 21.07
CA ASN A 367 -15.82 9.00 19.67
C ASN A 367 -15.43 10.08 18.63
N THR A 368 -15.29 11.33 19.03
CA THR A 368 -14.85 12.43 18.15
C THR A 368 -13.35 12.72 18.24
N GLY A 369 -12.70 12.36 19.35
CA GLY A 369 -11.27 12.56 19.58
C GLY A 369 -10.39 12.05 18.44
N PRO A 370 -10.57 10.80 17.97
CA PRO A 370 -9.79 10.27 16.84
C PRO A 370 -9.92 11.12 15.58
N PHE A 371 -11.12 11.60 15.24
CA PHE A 371 -11.36 12.44 14.07
C PHE A 371 -10.70 13.82 14.19
N TRP A 372 -10.69 14.42 15.38
CA TRP A 372 -9.94 15.66 15.65
C TRP A 372 -8.44 15.48 15.44
N VAL A 373 -7.86 14.44 16.05
CA VAL A 373 -6.42 14.16 15.98
C VAL A 373 -6.03 13.78 14.56
N GLY A 374 -6.78 12.88 13.91
CA GLY A 374 -6.52 12.46 12.54
C GLY A 374 -6.58 13.62 11.55
N SER A 375 -7.57 14.50 11.67
CA SER A 375 -7.69 15.68 10.81
C SER A 375 -6.54 16.67 11.03
N GLY A 376 -6.13 16.90 12.27
CA GLY A 376 -4.96 17.73 12.58
C GLY A 376 -3.66 17.15 12.01
N LEU A 377 -3.47 15.84 12.13
CA LEU A 377 -2.33 15.13 11.53
C LEU A 377 -2.36 15.15 10.00
N ALA A 378 -3.54 15.12 9.37
CA ALA A 378 -3.66 15.28 7.92
C ALA A 378 -3.22 16.67 7.46
N ILE A 379 -3.55 17.74 8.21
CA ILE A 379 -3.03 19.09 7.95
C ILE A 379 -1.51 19.14 8.13
N LEU A 380 -0.96 18.52 9.18
CA LEU A 380 0.48 18.42 9.38
C LEU A 380 1.16 17.69 8.20
N SER A 381 0.58 16.58 7.75
CA SER A 381 1.06 15.85 6.58
C SER A 381 1.03 16.72 5.32
N ALA A 382 -0.04 17.48 5.10
CA ALA A 382 -0.14 18.41 3.98
C ALA A 382 0.94 19.51 4.04
N ALA A 383 1.22 20.06 5.23
CA ALA A 383 2.28 21.04 5.44
C ALA A 383 3.67 20.46 5.14
N VAL A 384 3.96 19.23 5.59
CA VAL A 384 5.22 18.55 5.29
C VAL A 384 5.35 18.27 3.78
N THR A 385 4.28 17.80 3.14
CA THR A 385 4.24 17.62 1.68
C THR A 385 4.50 18.92 0.93
N PHE A 386 3.89 20.03 1.38
CA PHE A 386 4.08 21.33 0.76
C PHE A 386 5.54 21.81 0.86
N LEU A 387 6.15 21.69 2.04
CA LEU A 387 7.48 22.23 2.33
C LEU A 387 8.65 21.35 1.82
N PHE A 388 8.54 20.02 1.95
CA PHE A 388 9.69 19.13 1.79
C PHE A 388 9.60 18.17 0.58
N ILE A 389 8.40 17.95 0.03
CA ILE A 389 8.23 17.07 -1.14
C ILE A 389 8.31 17.89 -2.42
N LYS A 390 9.13 17.43 -3.39
CA LYS A 390 9.27 18.06 -4.70
C LYS A 390 8.15 17.59 -5.65
N PRO A 391 7.60 18.46 -6.50
CA PRO A 391 6.72 18.03 -7.58
C PRO A 391 7.44 17.07 -8.52
N LEU A 392 6.73 16.06 -9.02
CA LEU A 392 7.22 15.16 -10.06
C LEU A 392 6.86 15.72 -11.44
N SER A 393 7.79 15.61 -12.38
CA SER A 393 7.56 15.92 -13.79
C SER A 393 7.16 14.66 -14.56
N HIS A 394 6.57 14.84 -15.74
CA HIS A 394 6.45 13.77 -16.74
C HIS A 394 7.84 13.32 -17.20
N ASP A 395 8.00 12.02 -17.45
CA ASP A 395 9.29 11.39 -17.78
C ASP A 395 10.42 11.68 -16.75
N GLY A 396 10.05 12.03 -15.51
CA GLY A 396 10.99 12.48 -14.50
C GLY A 396 11.99 11.41 -14.05
N MET A 397 11.69 10.13 -14.22
CA MET A 397 12.63 9.07 -13.80
C MET A 397 13.86 9.00 -14.69
N GLU A 398 13.75 9.28 -16.00
CA GLU A 398 14.92 9.30 -16.89
C GLU A 398 15.87 10.43 -16.53
N GLU A 399 15.30 11.61 -16.28
CA GLU A 399 16.07 12.76 -15.83
C GLU A 399 16.73 12.50 -14.47
N GLU A 400 16.01 11.89 -13.52
CA GLU A 400 16.57 11.57 -12.21
C GLU A 400 17.71 10.54 -12.31
N ASP A 401 17.58 9.52 -13.17
CA ASP A 401 18.63 8.53 -13.41
C ASP A 401 19.89 9.18 -14.01
N ARG A 402 19.72 10.11 -14.98
CA ARG A 402 20.80 10.90 -15.56
C ARG A 402 21.50 11.77 -14.52
N LEU A 403 20.75 12.57 -13.78
CA LEU A 403 21.29 13.46 -12.75
C LEU A 403 21.97 12.67 -11.64
N PHE A 404 21.50 11.46 -11.34
CA PHE A 404 22.13 10.59 -10.36
C PHE A 404 23.50 10.07 -10.84
N ARG A 405 23.61 9.64 -12.10
CA ARG A 405 24.91 9.27 -12.70
C ARG A 405 25.91 10.42 -12.67
N GLU A 406 25.50 11.61 -13.10
CA GLU A 406 26.36 12.81 -13.07
C GLU A 406 26.86 13.10 -11.65
N TYR A 407 26.01 12.94 -10.64
CA TYR A 407 26.38 13.15 -9.24
C TYR A 407 27.36 12.08 -8.71
N LEU A 408 27.22 10.83 -9.16
CA LEU A 408 28.15 9.76 -8.83
C LEU A 408 29.54 10.04 -9.42
N GLU A 409 29.60 10.42 -10.70
CA GLU A 409 30.83 10.77 -11.40
C GLU A 409 31.55 11.95 -10.74
N GLN A 410 30.81 13.00 -10.36
CA GLN A 410 31.35 14.14 -9.61
C GLN A 410 31.98 13.76 -8.26
N HIS A 411 31.57 12.64 -7.67
CA HIS A 411 32.10 12.11 -6.41
C HIS A 411 33.10 10.96 -6.63
N GLY A 412 33.58 10.77 -7.85
CA GLY A 412 34.62 9.79 -8.20
C GLY A 412 34.15 8.34 -8.23
N TYR A 413 32.84 8.10 -8.42
CA TYR A 413 32.29 6.76 -8.57
C TYR A 413 32.24 6.37 -10.06
N ASP A 414 32.67 5.15 -10.36
CA ASP A 414 32.69 4.58 -11.71
C ASP A 414 31.29 4.10 -12.14
N THR A 415 30.61 4.89 -12.97
CA THR A 415 29.27 4.61 -13.50
C THR A 415 29.25 3.61 -14.66
N SER A 416 30.41 3.21 -15.20
CA SER A 416 30.48 2.20 -16.27
C SER A 416 30.00 0.82 -15.82
N GLN A 417 29.98 0.58 -14.50
CA GLN A 417 29.51 -0.65 -13.87
C GLN A 417 27.97 -0.69 -13.72
N MET A 418 27.28 0.42 -14.02
CA MET A 418 25.81 0.49 -13.96
C MET A 418 25.17 -0.06 -15.24
N GLY A 419 24.03 -0.74 -15.07
CA GLY A 419 23.35 -1.48 -16.12
C GLY A 419 23.74 -2.96 -16.12
N LEU A 420 23.01 -3.78 -16.88
CA LEU A 420 23.28 -5.22 -16.96
C LEU A 420 24.42 -5.60 -17.93
N GLY A 421 24.93 -4.67 -18.73
CA GLY A 421 26.07 -4.88 -19.64
C GLY A 421 25.73 -5.69 -20.90
N SER A 422 26.13 -5.15 -22.07
CA SER A 422 26.00 -5.65 -23.46
C SER A 422 24.61 -6.09 -23.93
N GLU A 423 23.76 -5.11 -24.27
CA GLU A 423 22.68 -5.26 -25.27
C GLU A 423 22.18 -3.90 -25.79
N VAL A 424 22.47 -2.80 -25.08
CA VAL A 424 21.98 -1.45 -25.45
C VAL A 424 22.88 -0.73 -26.47
N SER A 425 24.15 -1.12 -26.61
CA SER A 425 25.06 -0.42 -27.54
C SER A 425 24.84 -0.75 -29.01
N THR A 426 24.19 -1.88 -29.33
CA THR A 426 23.90 -2.28 -30.72
C THR A 426 22.61 -1.68 -31.26
N THR A 427 21.62 -1.36 -30.40
CA THR A 427 20.35 -0.81 -30.90
C THR A 427 20.46 0.68 -31.22
N GLU A 428 21.23 1.46 -30.45
CA GLU A 428 21.48 2.88 -30.78
C GLU A 428 22.38 3.03 -32.01
N SER A 429 23.36 2.14 -32.24
CA SER A 429 24.15 2.16 -33.48
C SER A 429 23.31 1.79 -34.70
N ASP A 430 22.42 0.80 -34.59
CA ASP A 430 21.55 0.36 -35.69
C ASP A 430 20.42 1.35 -36.00
N GLU A 431 19.92 2.09 -35.00
CA GLU A 431 18.95 3.18 -35.21
C GLU A 431 19.60 4.43 -35.81
N ILE A 432 20.85 4.75 -35.44
CA ILE A 432 21.59 5.87 -36.04
C ILE A 432 22.02 5.56 -37.48
N GLU A 433 22.43 4.32 -37.78
CA GLU A 433 22.74 3.89 -39.15
C GLU A 433 21.49 3.95 -40.05
N LYS A 434 20.34 3.46 -39.60
CA LYS A 434 19.08 3.51 -40.37
C LYS A 434 18.58 4.94 -40.66
N VAL A 435 18.74 5.87 -39.71
CA VAL A 435 18.37 7.28 -39.92
C VAL A 435 19.35 8.01 -40.84
N SER A 436 20.59 7.52 -40.95
CA SER A 436 21.59 8.09 -41.86
C SER A 436 21.44 7.61 -43.32
N GLU A 437 20.96 6.38 -43.54
CA GLU A 437 20.72 5.84 -44.90
C GLU A 437 19.47 6.42 -45.56
N GLU A 438 18.45 6.86 -44.79
CA GLU A 438 17.21 7.43 -45.33
C GLU A 438 17.33 8.88 -45.85
N LYS A 439 18.50 9.52 -45.74
CA LYS A 439 18.69 10.96 -46.04
C LYS A 439 19.65 11.30 -47.18
N VAL A 440 19.84 10.40 -48.15
CA VAL A 440 20.55 10.75 -49.40
C VAL A 440 19.68 10.48 -50.63
N PRO A 441 18.91 11.47 -51.12
CA PRO A 441 18.33 11.41 -52.46
C PRO A 441 19.35 11.90 -53.50
N VAL A 442 19.53 11.11 -54.55
CA VAL A 442 20.17 11.49 -55.83
C VAL A 442 19.23 12.38 -56.65
#